data_AF-A0A7W1MU58-F1
#
_entry.id   AF-A0A7W1MU58-F1
#
_cell.length_a   1.000
_cell.length_b   1.000
_cell.length_c   1.000
_cell.angle_alpha   90.00
_cell.angle_beta   90.00
_cell.angle_gamma   90.00
#
_symmetry.space_group_name_H-M   'P 1'
#
loop_
_entity.id
_entity.type
_entity.pdbx_description
1 polymer ?
#
loop_
_entity_poly.entity_id
_entity_poly.type
_entity_poly.pdbx_seq_one_letter_code
_entity_poly.pdbx_strand_id
1 'polypeptide(L)' 'MNPRIFLLSLMLITLLSLSFAQNAHAGSATWNLDPISSDWNIAANWTPNTVPNGPDDIATFELSN' A
#
# COMPACT_ATOMS: atom_id res chain seq x y z
N MET A 1 4.91 -18.20 37.37
CA MET A 1 5.51 -18.21 36.02
C MET A 1 6.95 -17.69 36.13
N ASN A 2 7.93 -18.28 35.45
CA ASN A 2 9.33 -17.89 35.59
C ASN A 2 9.56 -16.53 34.88
N PRO A 3 10.00 -15.45 35.58
CA PRO A 3 10.05 -14.10 35.02
C PRO A 3 10.94 -13.99 33.77
N ARG A 4 11.97 -14.83 33.68
CA ARG A 4 12.84 -14.92 32.49
C ARG A 4 12.10 -15.46 31.27
N ILE A 5 11.22 -16.43 31.44
CA ILE A 5 10.41 -17.03 30.36
C ILE A 5 9.35 -16.04 29.88
N PHE A 6 8.76 -15.28 30.80
CA PHE A 6 7.77 -14.25 30.47
C PHE A 6 8.36 -13.14 29.57
N LEU A 7 9.55 -12.63 29.91
CA LEU A 7 10.24 -11.61 29.11
C LEU A 7 10.62 -12.13 27.72
N LEU A 8 11.11 -13.38 27.62
CA LEU A 8 11.45 -14.00 26.34
C LEU A 8 10.21 -14.16 25.44
N SER A 9 9.08 -14.55 26.00
CA SER A 9 7.81 -14.64 25.27
C SER A 9 7.35 -13.28 24.76
N LEU A 10 7.49 -12.22 25.56
CA LEU A 10 7.10 -10.87 25.16
C LEU A 10 7.96 -10.37 23.99
N MET A 11 9.28 -10.57 24.07
CA MET A 11 10.20 -10.20 22.99
C MET A 11 9.90 -10.97 21.70
N LEU A 12 9.64 -12.28 21.79
CA LEU A 12 9.32 -13.11 20.64
C LEU A 12 8.02 -12.66 19.95
N ILE A 13 6.98 -12.36 20.74
CA ILE A 13 5.71 -11.86 20.21
C ILE A 13 5.92 -10.53 19.50
N THR A 14 6.67 -9.59 20.09
CA THR A 14 6.93 -8.29 19.47
C THR A 14 7.68 -8.42 18.14
N LEU A 15 8.74 -9.23 18.09
CA LEU A 15 9.52 -9.46 16.87
C LEU A 15 8.67 -10.08 15.77
N LEU A 16 7.81 -11.03 16.14
CA LEU A 16 6.90 -11.68 15.21
C LEU A 16 5.86 -10.69 14.67
N SER A 17 5.26 -9.85 15.52
CA SER A 17 4.33 -8.81 15.05
C SER A 17 4.98 -7.80 14.10
N LEU A 18 6.24 -7.40 14.34
CA LEU A 18 6.96 -6.50 13.43
C LEU A 18 7.29 -7.16 12.08
N SER A 19 7.46 -8.47 12.02
CA SER A 19 7.70 -9.17 10.74
C SER A 19 6.47 -9.21 9.81
N PHE A 20 5.26 -9.03 10.35
CA PHE A 20 4.02 -8.97 9.58
C PHE A 20 3.62 -7.54 9.20
N ALA A 21 4.33 -6.52 9.68
CA ALA A 21 4.19 -5.15 9.22
C ALA A 21 4.86 -5.01 7.84
N GLN A 22 4.36 -5.75 6.84
CA GLN A 22 4.76 -5.53 5.46
C GLN A 22 4.20 -4.19 5.01
N ASN A 23 5.03 -3.41 4.34
CA ASN A 23 4.72 -2.08 3.83
C ASN A 23 3.37 -2.08 3.11
N ALA A 24 2.38 -1.40 3.68
CA ALA A 24 1.16 -1.05 2.96
C ALA A 24 1.55 -0.02 1.91
N HIS A 25 1.96 -0.48 0.73
CA HIS A 25 2.09 0.37 -0.43
C HIS A 25 0.65 0.73 -0.84
N ALA A 26 0.17 1.90 -0.40
CA ALA A 26 -1.06 2.46 -0.92
C ALA A 26 -0.92 2.50 -2.46
N GLY A 27 -1.85 1.89 -3.18
CA GLY A 27 -1.92 1.81 -4.64
C GLY A 27 -2.21 3.16 -5.30
N SER A 28 -1.87 4.25 -4.62
CA SER A 28 -2.09 5.63 -5.06
C SER A 28 -1.33 5.89 -6.36
N ALA A 29 -2.00 6.53 -7.30
CA ALA A 29 -1.43 6.86 -8.60
C ALA A 29 -2.08 8.10 -9.20
N THR A 30 -1.39 8.68 -10.18
CA THR A 30 -1.84 9.83 -10.94
C THR A 30 -2.40 9.39 -12.28
N TRP A 31 -3.57 9.90 -12.67
CA TRP A 31 -4.15 9.65 -13.98
C TRP A 31 -3.26 10.27 -15.04
N ASN A 32 -2.89 9.49 -16.05
CA ASN A 32 -1.99 9.96 -17.10
C ASN A 32 -2.64 11.12 -17.87
N LEU A 33 -1.81 12.09 -18.26
CA LEU A 33 -2.24 13.21 -19.09
C LEU A 33 -2.78 12.76 -20.46
N ASP A 34 -2.20 11.69 -21.00
CA ASP A 34 -2.64 11.01 -22.22
C ASP A 34 -2.79 9.51 -21.93
N PRO A 35 -3.92 9.09 -21.34
CA PRO A 35 -4.17 7.69 -21.02
C PRO A 35 -4.51 6.93 -22.30
N ILE A 36 -4.22 5.62 -22.34
CA ILE A 36 -4.49 4.76 -23.48
C ILE A 36 -6.01 4.69 -23.76
N SER A 37 -6.82 4.82 -22.71
CA SER A 37 -8.28 4.85 -22.79
C SER A 37 -8.87 5.57 -21.58
N SER A 38 -10.18 5.79 -21.59
CA SER A 38 -10.91 6.30 -20.41
C SER A 38 -11.29 5.21 -19.40
N ASP A 39 -10.74 4.00 -19.52
CA ASP A 39 -11.02 2.90 -18.58
C ASP A 39 -10.18 3.05 -17.31
N TRP A 40 -10.86 3.30 -16.19
CA TRP A 40 -10.27 3.42 -14.85
C TRP A 40 -9.41 2.22 -14.45
N ASN A 41 -9.82 1.01 -14.84
CA ASN A 41 -9.25 -0.24 -14.33
C ASN A 41 -8.02 -0.71 -15.10
N ILE A 42 -7.55 0.06 -16.09
CA ILE A 42 -6.32 -0.22 -16.82
C ILE A 42 -5.17 0.46 -16.10
N ALA A 43 -4.31 -0.33 -15.45
CA ALA A 43 -3.16 0.18 -14.70
C ALA A 43 -2.25 1.08 -15.57
N ALA A 44 -2.16 0.81 -16.87
CA ALA A 44 -1.34 1.59 -17.81
C ALA A 44 -1.87 3.01 -18.08
N ASN A 45 -3.10 3.33 -17.63
CA ASN A 45 -3.64 4.70 -17.63
C ASN A 45 -3.18 5.51 -16.40
N TRP A 46 -2.40 4.91 -15.51
CA TRP A 46 -1.93 5.51 -14.26
C TRP A 46 -0.39 5.53 -14.18
N THR A 47 0.14 6.51 -13.43
CA THR A 47 1.56 6.56 -13.05
C THR A 47 1.68 6.72 -11.53
N PRO A 48 2.34 5.78 -10.81
CA PRO A 48 2.88 4.50 -11.30
C PRO A 48 1.79 3.56 -11.83
N ASN A 49 2.18 2.53 -12.59
CA ASN A 49 1.29 1.58 -13.29
C ASN A 49 0.54 0.65 -12.30
N THR A 50 -0.39 1.23 -11.54
CA THR A 50 -1.25 0.61 -10.54
C THR A 50 -2.59 1.32 -10.51
N VAL A 51 -3.66 0.61 -10.14
CA VAL A 51 -4.99 1.19 -10.04
C VAL A 51 -5.26 1.59 -8.58
N PRO A 52 -5.54 2.87 -8.29
CA PRO A 52 -5.89 3.31 -6.93
C PRO A 52 -7.34 2.90 -6.60
N ASN A 53 -7.51 1.73 -5.99
CA ASN A 53 -8.82 1.14 -5.67
C ASN A 53 -8.98 0.67 -4.22
N GLY A 54 -7.92 0.77 -3.42
CA GLY A 54 -7.95 0.54 -1.99
C GLY A 54 -8.63 1.69 -1.23
N PRO A 55 -9.16 1.43 -0.02
CA PRO A 55 -9.81 2.45 0.80
C PRO A 55 -8.85 3.57 1.25
N ASP A 56 -7.55 3.29 1.28
CA ASP A 56 -6.49 4.24 1.64
C ASP A 56 -5.76 4.82 0.41
N ASP A 57 -6.18 4.44 -0.80
CA ASP A 57 -5.52 4.88 -2.03
C ASP A 57 -5.99 6.27 -2.45
N ILE A 58 -5.08 7.06 -3.01
CA ILE A 58 -5.35 8.38 -3.56
C ILE A 58 -5.20 8.32 -5.07
N ALA A 59 -6.30 8.55 -5.78
CA ALA A 59 -6.27 8.86 -7.20
C ALA A 59 -6.02 10.35 -7.39
N THR A 60 -4.91 10.70 -8.05
CA THR A 60 -4.56 12.09 -8.35
C THR A 60 -4.87 12.39 -9.81
N PHE A 61 -5.48 13.55 -10.08
CA PHE A 61 -5.68 14.04 -11.45
C PHE A 61 -4.97 15.37 -11.60
N GLU A 62 -4.10 15.46 -12.60
CA GLU A 62 -3.45 16.72 -12.95
C GLU A 62 -4.31 17.55 -13.92
N LEU A 63 -3.71 18.56 -14.53
CA LEU A 63 -4.36 19.38 -15.56
C LEU A 63 -4.83 18.49 -16.72
N SER A 64 -6.06 18.72 -17.17
CA SER A 64 -6.63 18.06 -18.36
C SER A 64 -6.16 18.78 -19.63
N ASN A 65 -5.75 18.04 -20.67
CA ASN A 65 -5.58 18.60 -22.03
C ASN A 65 -6.91 18.69 -22.78
#